data_AF-A0A7V3CGI4-F1
#
_entry.id   AF-A0A7V3CGI4-F1
#
_cell.length_a   1.000
_cell.length_b   1.000
_cell.length_c   1.000
_cell.angle_alpha   90.00
_cell.angle_beta   90.00
_cell.angle_gamma   90.00
#
_symmetry.space_group_name_H-M   'P 1'
#
loop_
_entity.id
_entity.type
_entity.pdbx_description
1 polymer ?
#
loop_
_entity_poly.entity_id
_entity_poly.type
_entity_poly.pdbx_seq_one_letter_code
_entity_poly.pdbx_strand_id
1 'polypeptide(L)'
;MKAFFRGLVRFLLKYYWLVILLTLASAGFSYPRMIHLFKTISTDPIDLLPQDYPSVQTLLKIRDKLKPKKSFGVVLESSDAEAIQRALYDLKARFERLPEVGRALVTKPGYAFFDKHKLLYLELEDLKEIRERVRRKIQQEKLGPLYISFDDEGDKELDFQDLEDKYRKRYGGDQTGSEFYVSPNGRIYAIYVESKKPNLNMAEERAFQDEIRKTAEGVDLKSYAPDMKLYFGGSTRVMEYRALVHDL
;
A
#
# COMPACT_ATOMS: atom_id res chain seq x y z
N MET A 1 40.83 49.45 13.98
CA MET A 1 39.87 48.77 13.07
C MET A 1 39.84 49.33 11.64
N LYS A 2 39.63 50.65 11.42
CA LYS A 2 39.56 51.26 10.06
C LYS A 2 40.86 51.21 9.23
N ALA A 3 42.04 51.19 9.87
CA ALA A 3 43.33 51.10 9.17
C ALA A 3 43.61 49.68 8.63
N PHE A 4 43.21 48.66 9.40
CA PHE A 4 43.33 47.25 9.04
C PHE A 4 42.45 46.91 7.82
N PHE A 5 41.18 47.33 7.83
CA PHE A 5 40.28 47.18 6.68
C PHE A 5 40.80 47.87 5.41
N ARG A 6 41.36 49.09 5.52
CA ARG A 6 41.95 49.80 4.38
C ARG A 6 43.24 49.15 3.85
N GLY A 7 43.98 48.44 4.70
CA GLY A 7 45.12 47.61 4.28
C GLY A 7 44.67 46.35 3.55
N LEU A 8 43.66 45.67 4.09
CA LEU A 8 43.08 44.45 3.51
C LEU A 8 42.43 44.71 2.15
N VAL A 9 41.71 45.83 1.99
CA VAL A 9 41.11 46.24 0.70
C VAL A 9 42.18 46.59 -0.34
N ARG A 10 43.27 47.27 0.04
CA ARG A 10 44.39 47.55 -0.88
C ARG A 10 45.11 46.29 -1.33
N PHE A 11 45.26 45.31 -0.43
CA PHE A 11 45.84 44.01 -0.75
C PHE A 11 44.93 43.19 -1.71
N LEU A 12 43.62 43.19 -1.44
CA LEU A 12 42.61 42.56 -2.31
C LEU A 12 42.56 43.18 -3.71
N LEU A 13 42.61 44.51 -3.82
CA LEU A 13 42.60 45.20 -5.12
C LEU A 13 43.92 45.02 -5.88
N LYS A 14 45.06 44.92 -5.19
CA LYS A 14 46.37 44.70 -5.83
C LYS A 14 46.53 43.28 -6.39
N TYR A 15 45.96 42.28 -5.71
CA TYR A 15 46.07 40.86 -6.08
C TYR A 15 44.71 40.24 -6.44
N TYR A 16 43.79 41.04 -7.02
CA TYR A 16 42.40 40.63 -7.28
C TYR A 16 42.30 39.33 -8.10
N TRP A 17 43.18 39.16 -9.09
CA TRP A 17 43.25 37.95 -9.91
C TRP A 17 43.59 36.69 -9.09
N LEU A 18 44.54 36.80 -8.14
CA LEU A 18 44.90 35.68 -7.26
C LEU A 18 43.76 35.34 -6.30
N VAL A 19 43.03 36.35 -5.82
CA VAL A 19 41.85 36.13 -4.96
C VAL A 19 40.73 35.43 -5.75
N ILE A 20 40.49 35.85 -7.00
CA ILE A 20 39.51 35.18 -7.88
C ILE A 20 39.94 33.74 -8.16
N LEU A 21 41.21 33.49 -8.45
CA LEU A 21 41.71 32.13 -8.72
C LEU A 21 41.63 31.26 -7.46
N LEU A 22 41.98 31.79 -6.29
CA LEU A 22 41.88 31.08 -5.01
C LEU A 22 40.42 30.74 -4.65
N THR A 23 39.49 31.69 -4.86
CA THR A 23 38.07 31.46 -4.62
C THR A 23 37.49 30.45 -5.60
N LEU A 24 37.88 30.51 -6.88
CA LEU A 24 37.47 29.54 -7.89
C LEU A 24 38.06 28.15 -7.62
N ALA A 25 39.32 28.06 -7.18
CA ALA A 25 39.94 26.82 -6.78
C ALA A 25 39.28 26.22 -5.52
N SER A 26 38.93 27.05 -4.53
CA SER A 26 38.20 26.63 -3.33
C SER A 26 36.77 26.15 -3.67
N ALA A 27 36.09 26.83 -4.59
CA ALA A 27 34.79 26.41 -5.11
C ALA A 27 34.90 25.09 -5.89
N GLY A 28 35.90 24.95 -6.76
CA GLY A 28 36.18 23.73 -7.50
C GLY A 28 36.53 22.55 -6.60
N PHE A 29 37.26 22.79 -5.50
CA PHE A 29 37.56 21.76 -4.51
C PHE A 29 36.33 21.35 -3.68
N SER A 30 35.39 22.27 -3.48
CA SER A 30 34.13 22.01 -2.77
C SER A 30 33.09 21.30 -3.64
N TYR A 31 33.15 21.48 -4.96
CA TYR A 31 32.24 20.88 -5.93
C TYR A 31 32.09 19.34 -5.84
N PRO A 32 33.17 18.52 -5.80
CA PRO A 32 33.02 17.07 -5.68
C PRO A 32 32.37 16.65 -4.35
N ARG A 33 32.67 17.36 -3.25
CA ARG A 33 32.02 17.11 -1.95
C ARG A 33 30.54 17.46 -1.97
N MET A 34 30.17 18.55 -2.63
CA MET A 34 28.77 18.94 -2.83
C MET A 34 28.00 17.85 -3.58
N ILE A 35 28.53 17.37 -4.72
CA ILE A 35 27.89 16.28 -5.48
C ILE A 35 27.74 15.01 -4.64
N HIS A 36 28.78 14.66 -3.87
CA HIS A 36 28.71 13.49 -2.98
C HIS A 36 27.63 13.65 -1.92
N LEU A 37 27.49 14.84 -1.31
CA LEU A 37 26.47 15.10 -0.30
C LEU A 37 25.05 14.97 -0.89
N PHE A 38 24.79 15.58 -2.05
CA PHE A 38 23.49 15.52 -2.71
C PHE A 38 23.09 14.09 -3.13
N LYS A 39 24.07 13.24 -3.48
CA LYS A 39 23.82 11.83 -3.79
C LYS A 39 23.50 10.97 -2.55
N THR A 40 23.94 11.40 -1.36
CA THR A 40 23.80 10.64 -0.10
C THR A 40 22.70 11.21 0.80
N ILE A 41 21.83 12.09 0.30
CA ILE A 41 20.68 12.54 1.08
C ILE A 41 19.73 11.36 1.29
N SER A 42 19.82 10.77 2.48
CA SER A 42 18.85 9.84 2.99
C SER A 42 17.58 10.60 3.36
N THR A 43 16.47 10.21 2.75
CA THR A 43 15.12 10.68 3.10
C THR A 43 14.37 9.63 3.94
N ASP A 44 15.09 8.70 4.58
CA ASP A 44 14.48 7.77 5.51
C ASP A 44 14.36 8.48 6.86
N PRO A 45 13.15 8.68 7.41
CA PRO A 45 13.00 9.30 8.73
C PRO A 45 13.73 8.52 9.83
N ILE A 46 14.02 7.23 9.62
CA ILE A 46 14.84 6.43 10.55
C ILE A 46 16.28 6.96 10.62
N ASP A 47 16.81 7.50 9.52
CA ASP A 47 18.18 8.03 9.46
C ASP A 47 18.32 9.37 10.23
N LEU A 48 17.19 10.02 10.54
CA LEU A 48 17.14 11.19 11.42
C LEU A 48 17.23 10.82 12.91
N LEU A 49 17.06 9.53 13.25
CA LEU A 49 17.09 9.05 14.62
C LEU A 49 18.51 8.60 15.02
N PRO A 50 18.88 8.70 16.31
CA PRO A 50 20.16 8.19 16.78
C PRO A 50 20.27 6.67 16.60
N GLN A 51 21.33 6.22 15.93
CA GLN A 51 21.54 4.82 15.52
C GLN A 51 21.88 3.88 16.70
N ASP A 52 22.27 4.46 17.84
CA ASP A 52 22.61 3.77 19.08
C ASP A 52 21.37 3.34 19.89
N TYR A 53 20.18 3.85 19.58
CA TYR A 53 18.96 3.47 20.27
C TYR A 53 18.58 1.99 20.01
N PRO A 54 18.24 1.20 21.04
CA PRO A 54 17.86 -0.20 20.89
C PRO A 54 16.66 -0.45 19.95
N SER A 55 15.71 0.49 19.93
CA SER A 55 14.53 0.44 19.04
C SER A 55 14.92 0.55 17.57
N VAL A 56 15.84 1.47 17.23
CA VAL A 56 16.33 1.68 15.86
C VAL A 56 17.10 0.45 15.39
N GLN A 57 18.00 -0.09 16.21
CA GLN A 57 18.75 -1.30 15.86
C GLN A 57 17.84 -2.52 15.66
N THR A 58 16.79 -2.65 16.49
CA THR A 58 15.81 -3.74 16.35
C THR A 58 15.02 -3.59 15.06
N LEU A 59 14.58 -2.37 14.74
CA LEU A 59 13.88 -2.06 13.49
C LEU A 59 14.75 -2.39 12.27
N LEU A 60 16.02 -1.98 12.28
CA LEU A 60 16.98 -2.27 11.21
C LEU A 60 17.19 -3.79 11.05
N LYS A 61 17.35 -4.53 12.14
CA LYS A 61 17.46 -6.00 12.11
C LYS A 61 16.22 -6.67 11.52
N ILE A 62 15.02 -6.18 11.86
CA ILE A 62 13.75 -6.69 11.30
C ILE A 62 13.69 -6.38 9.80
N ARG A 63 14.03 -5.15 9.39
CA ARG A 63 14.05 -4.73 7.99
C ARG A 63 15.02 -5.58 7.16
N ASP A 64 16.20 -5.87 7.68
CA ASP A 64 17.22 -6.67 7.00
C ASP A 64 16.84 -8.15 6.88
N LYS A 65 16.09 -8.68 7.85
CA LYS A 65 15.57 -10.06 7.82
C LYS A 65 14.37 -10.21 6.89
N LEU A 66 13.40 -9.31 7.00
CA LEU A 66 12.14 -9.40 6.24
C LEU A 66 12.27 -8.87 4.82
N LYS A 67 13.24 -7.96 4.57
CA LYS A 67 13.47 -7.26 3.29
C LYS A 67 12.16 -6.93 2.58
N PRO A 68 11.28 -6.13 3.21
CA PRO A 68 9.94 -5.92 2.71
C PRO A 68 10.00 -5.29 1.31
N LYS A 69 9.20 -5.83 0.40
CA LYS A 69 8.98 -5.22 -0.90
C LYS A 69 8.19 -3.93 -0.72
N LYS A 70 8.42 -2.95 -1.59
CA LYS A 70 7.62 -1.72 -1.61
C LYS A 70 6.33 -2.02 -2.37
N SER A 71 5.20 -1.56 -1.85
CA SER A 71 3.90 -1.72 -2.49
C SER A 71 3.31 -0.35 -2.77
N PHE A 72 2.75 -0.20 -3.97
CA PHE A 72 2.05 1.00 -4.40
C PHE A 72 0.62 0.62 -4.80
N GLY A 73 -0.36 1.30 -4.22
CA GLY A 73 -1.78 1.10 -4.49
C GLY A 73 -2.23 1.94 -5.68
N VAL A 74 -2.91 1.31 -6.61
CA VAL A 74 -3.71 1.99 -7.63
C VAL A 74 -5.17 1.73 -7.28
N VAL A 75 -5.98 2.78 -7.24
CA VAL A 75 -7.36 2.72 -6.77
C VAL A 75 -8.28 3.16 -7.89
N LEU A 76 -9.32 2.37 -8.13
CA LEU A 76 -10.37 2.65 -9.10
C LEU A 76 -11.69 2.91 -8.37
N GLU A 77 -12.45 3.88 -8.85
CA GLU A 77 -13.80 4.17 -8.35
C GLU A 77 -14.79 4.24 -9.51
N SER A 78 -15.90 3.52 -9.39
CA SER A 78 -17.05 3.59 -10.31
C SER A 78 -18.30 3.02 -9.62
N SER A 79 -19.47 3.29 -10.19
CA SER A 79 -20.73 2.62 -9.83
C SER A 79 -20.85 1.19 -10.36
N ASP A 80 -20.06 0.79 -11.37
CA ASP A 80 -20.07 -0.55 -11.96
C ASP A 80 -18.90 -1.42 -11.45
N ALA A 81 -19.21 -2.29 -10.49
CA ALA A 81 -18.22 -3.19 -9.87
C ALA A 81 -17.59 -4.20 -10.86
N GLU A 82 -18.34 -4.69 -11.83
CA GLU A 82 -17.83 -5.67 -12.81
C GLU A 82 -16.89 -4.99 -13.81
N ALA A 83 -17.21 -3.77 -14.24
CA ALA A 83 -16.31 -2.95 -15.05
C ALA A 83 -14.99 -2.65 -14.31
N ILE A 84 -15.04 -2.33 -13.02
CA ILE A 84 -13.84 -2.14 -12.20
C ILE A 84 -13.01 -3.41 -12.17
N GLN A 85 -13.61 -4.57 -11.89
CA GLN A 85 -12.86 -5.83 -11.83
C GLN A 85 -12.16 -6.16 -13.16
N ARG A 86 -12.85 -5.97 -14.31
CA ARG A 86 -12.24 -6.13 -15.63
C ARG A 86 -11.05 -5.18 -15.84
N ALA A 87 -11.18 -3.92 -15.43
CA ALA A 87 -10.09 -2.95 -15.50
C ALA A 87 -8.91 -3.32 -14.59
N LEU A 88 -9.16 -3.84 -13.38
CA LEU A 88 -8.12 -4.30 -12.45
C LEU A 88 -7.32 -5.47 -13.03
N TYR A 89 -7.98 -6.44 -13.67
CA TYR A 89 -7.28 -7.58 -14.29
C TYR A 89 -6.47 -7.17 -15.52
N ASP A 90 -6.94 -6.21 -16.33
CA ASP A 90 -6.15 -5.65 -17.43
C ASP A 90 -4.93 -4.88 -16.91
N LEU A 91 -5.13 -4.01 -15.90
CA LEU A 91 -4.03 -3.30 -15.24
C LEU A 91 -3.03 -4.26 -14.60
N LYS A 92 -3.48 -5.32 -13.95
CA LYS A 92 -2.63 -6.39 -13.41
C LYS A 92 -1.72 -6.96 -14.50
N ALA A 93 -2.30 -7.37 -15.64
CA ALA A 93 -1.55 -7.94 -16.75
C ALA A 93 -0.52 -6.96 -17.33
N ARG A 94 -0.82 -5.66 -17.34
CA ARG A 94 0.11 -4.61 -17.78
C ARG A 94 1.23 -4.37 -16.78
N PHE A 95 0.92 -4.24 -15.50
CA PHE A 95 1.93 -4.04 -14.46
C PHE A 95 2.89 -5.22 -14.38
N GLU A 96 2.41 -6.45 -14.49
CA GLU A 96 3.26 -7.65 -14.43
C GLU A 96 4.20 -7.82 -15.64
N ARG A 97 4.01 -7.03 -16.70
CA ARG A 97 4.97 -6.95 -17.83
C ARG A 97 6.12 -5.97 -17.56
N LEU A 98 6.00 -5.09 -16.57
CA LEU A 98 7.04 -4.12 -16.25
C LEU A 98 8.20 -4.82 -15.53
N PRO A 99 9.46 -4.55 -15.90
CA PRO A 99 10.62 -5.26 -15.36
C PRO A 99 10.85 -5.00 -13.85
N GLU A 100 10.43 -3.83 -13.37
CA GLU A 100 10.55 -3.39 -11.97
C GLU A 100 9.44 -3.95 -11.07
N VAL A 101 8.36 -4.47 -11.65
CA VAL A 101 7.23 -5.04 -10.92
C VAL A 101 7.49 -6.51 -10.61
N GLY A 102 7.33 -6.89 -9.35
CA GLY A 102 7.42 -8.27 -8.91
C GLY A 102 6.08 -8.99 -9.00
N ARG A 103 4.99 -8.34 -8.57
CA ARG A 103 3.63 -8.89 -8.59
C ARG A 103 2.61 -7.76 -8.50
N ALA A 104 1.45 -7.93 -9.14
CA ALA A 104 0.30 -7.07 -8.90
C ALA A 104 -0.85 -7.85 -8.24
N LEU A 105 -1.33 -7.34 -7.11
CA LEU A 105 -2.30 -7.95 -6.22
C LEU A 105 -3.67 -7.31 -6.37
N VAL A 106 -4.56 -8.00 -7.09
CA VAL A 106 -5.97 -7.63 -7.21
C VAL A 106 -6.79 -8.22 -6.06
N THR A 107 -6.43 -9.41 -5.62
CA THR A 107 -7.09 -10.12 -4.51
C THR A 107 -6.16 -10.27 -3.31
N LYS A 108 -6.77 -10.42 -2.13
CA LYS A 108 -6.08 -10.63 -0.87
C LYS A 108 -5.33 -11.97 -0.90
N PRO A 109 -4.00 -11.98 -0.68
CA PRO A 109 -3.22 -13.20 -0.62
C PRO A 109 -3.80 -14.20 0.38
N GLY A 110 -4.00 -15.45 -0.04
CA GLY A 110 -4.51 -16.51 0.83
C GLY A 110 -6.02 -16.46 1.08
N TYR A 111 -6.77 -15.55 0.46
CA TYR A 111 -8.22 -15.48 0.63
C TYR A 111 -8.92 -16.79 0.26
N ALA A 112 -8.58 -17.41 -0.87
CA ALA A 112 -9.18 -18.69 -1.27
C ALA A 112 -8.93 -19.81 -0.24
N PHE A 113 -7.76 -19.81 0.41
CA PHE A 113 -7.47 -20.75 1.49
C PHE A 113 -8.33 -20.44 2.72
N PHE A 114 -8.40 -19.17 3.12
CA PHE A 114 -9.22 -18.74 4.24
C PHE A 114 -10.70 -19.04 4.01
N ASP A 115 -11.26 -18.66 2.86
CA ASP A 115 -12.66 -18.85 2.53
C ASP A 115 -13.05 -20.34 2.55
N LYS A 116 -12.20 -21.21 2.02
CA LYS A 116 -12.39 -22.66 2.07
C LYS A 116 -12.38 -23.22 3.50
N HIS A 117 -11.62 -22.63 4.41
CA HIS A 117 -11.40 -23.15 5.77
C HIS A 117 -12.00 -22.26 6.86
N LYS A 118 -12.83 -21.26 6.52
CA LYS A 118 -13.33 -20.24 7.46
C LYS A 118 -14.08 -20.82 8.66
N LEU A 119 -14.75 -21.97 8.47
CA LEU A 119 -15.45 -22.67 9.54
C LEU A 119 -14.51 -23.20 10.64
N LEU A 120 -13.23 -23.42 10.34
CA LEU A 120 -12.22 -23.84 11.33
C LEU A 120 -11.81 -22.70 12.27
N TYR A 121 -12.21 -21.47 11.98
CA TYR A 121 -11.93 -20.27 12.78
C TYR A 121 -13.11 -19.87 13.68
N LEU A 122 -14.19 -20.67 13.68
CA LEU A 122 -15.33 -20.50 14.58
C LEU A 122 -15.07 -21.22 15.92
N GLU A 123 -15.75 -20.77 16.97
CA GLU A 123 -15.83 -21.49 18.24
C GLU A 123 -16.45 -22.87 18.05
N LEU A 124 -15.98 -23.85 18.83
CA LEU A 124 -16.44 -25.23 18.71
C LEU A 124 -17.94 -25.36 19.02
N GLU A 125 -18.43 -24.57 19.98
CA GLU A 125 -19.82 -24.50 20.40
C GLU A 125 -20.70 -24.04 19.24
N ASP A 126 -20.33 -22.96 18.57
CA ASP A 126 -21.05 -22.44 17.41
C ASP A 126 -21.01 -23.42 16.23
N LEU A 127 -19.89 -24.12 16.02
CA LEU A 127 -19.79 -25.13 14.97
C LEU A 127 -20.71 -26.33 15.24
N LYS A 128 -20.85 -26.75 16.50
CA LYS A 128 -21.82 -27.78 16.91
C LYS A 128 -23.23 -27.29 16.66
N GLU A 129 -23.54 -26.04 17.01
CA GLU A 129 -24.84 -25.44 16.78
C GLU A 129 -25.20 -25.39 15.29
N ILE A 130 -24.30 -24.90 14.43
CA ILE A 130 -24.49 -24.91 12.98
C ILE A 130 -24.81 -26.33 12.49
N ARG A 131 -24.03 -27.32 12.95
CA ARG A 131 -24.23 -28.73 12.57
C ARG A 131 -25.61 -29.24 12.98
N GLU A 132 -26.07 -28.95 14.20
CA GLU A 132 -27.39 -29.39 14.68
C GLU A 132 -28.53 -28.67 13.93
N ARG A 133 -28.42 -27.36 13.67
CA ARG A 133 -29.40 -26.58 12.88
C ARG A 133 -29.52 -27.16 11.46
N VAL A 134 -28.40 -27.39 10.78
CA VAL A 134 -28.37 -28.00 9.43
C VAL A 134 -28.95 -29.41 9.45
N ARG A 135 -28.60 -30.25 10.44
CA ARG A 135 -29.12 -31.61 10.57
C ARG A 135 -30.63 -31.63 10.75
N ARG A 136 -31.17 -30.74 11.58
CA ARG A 136 -32.62 -30.59 11.80
C ARG A 136 -33.33 -30.23 10.50
N LYS A 137 -32.80 -29.26 9.75
CA LYS A 137 -33.35 -28.87 8.44
C LYS A 137 -33.30 -30.00 7.42
N ILE A 138 -32.19 -30.73 7.32
CA ILE A 138 -32.10 -31.91 6.45
C ILE A 138 -33.15 -32.97 6.82
N GLN A 139 -33.40 -33.17 8.12
CA GLN A 139 -34.39 -34.14 8.58
C GLN A 139 -35.82 -33.70 8.25
N GLN A 140 -36.12 -32.40 8.38
CA GLN A 140 -37.38 -31.79 7.93
C GLN A 140 -37.60 -32.02 6.43
N GLU A 141 -36.64 -31.63 5.59
CA GLU A 141 -36.75 -31.77 4.13
C GLU A 141 -36.88 -33.25 3.69
N LYS A 142 -36.23 -34.18 4.41
CA LYS A 142 -36.35 -35.62 4.13
C LYS A 142 -37.71 -36.22 4.48
N LEU A 143 -38.33 -35.73 5.56
CA LEU A 143 -39.62 -36.24 6.04
C LEU A 143 -40.80 -35.52 5.36
N GLY A 144 -40.61 -34.30 4.88
CA GLY A 144 -41.61 -33.53 4.14
C GLY A 144 -42.96 -33.48 4.90
N PRO A 145 -44.08 -33.91 4.29
CA PRO A 145 -45.40 -33.92 4.95
C PRO A 145 -45.51 -34.81 6.19
N LEU A 146 -44.57 -35.73 6.40
CA LEU A 146 -44.52 -36.63 7.54
C LEU A 146 -43.68 -36.07 8.71
N TYR A 147 -43.14 -34.86 8.56
CA TYR A 147 -42.42 -34.21 9.66
C TYR A 147 -43.41 -33.73 10.72
N ILE A 148 -43.32 -34.33 11.91
CA ILE A 148 -44.07 -33.90 13.10
C ILE A 148 -43.05 -33.30 14.06
N SER A 149 -43.06 -31.97 14.21
CA SER A 149 -42.30 -31.29 15.27
C SER A 149 -43.05 -31.47 16.59
N PHE A 150 -42.37 -31.97 17.61
CA PHE A 150 -42.89 -32.01 18.99
C PHE A 150 -42.44 -30.80 19.83
N ASP A 151 -41.60 -29.92 19.26
CA ASP A 151 -41.22 -28.65 19.87
C ASP A 151 -42.13 -27.51 19.37
N ASP A 152 -42.49 -26.60 20.27
CA ASP A 152 -43.34 -25.41 20.04
C ASP A 152 -42.73 -24.38 19.06
N GLU A 153 -41.51 -24.61 18.59
CA GLU A 153 -40.80 -23.66 17.74
C GLU A 153 -41.24 -23.66 16.27
N GLY A 154 -42.08 -24.60 15.84
CA GLY A 154 -42.58 -24.65 14.46
C GLY A 154 -41.47 -24.81 13.41
N ASP A 155 -41.84 -24.80 12.12
CA ASP A 155 -40.91 -24.83 10.99
C ASP A 155 -40.14 -23.50 10.92
N LYS A 156 -39.10 -23.34 11.75
CA LYS A 156 -38.17 -22.22 11.63
C LYS A 156 -37.34 -22.41 10.37
N GLU A 157 -37.28 -21.37 9.55
CA GLU A 157 -36.32 -21.28 8.46
C GLU A 157 -34.89 -21.41 9.00
N LEU A 158 -34.00 -22.01 8.19
CA LEU A 158 -32.61 -22.18 8.57
C LEU A 158 -31.92 -20.80 8.55
N ASP A 159 -31.79 -20.20 9.73
CA ASP A 159 -31.17 -18.90 9.92
C ASP A 159 -29.87 -18.99 10.74
N PHE A 160 -28.92 -18.12 10.39
CA PHE A 160 -27.61 -17.96 11.03
C PHE A 160 -27.26 -16.50 11.31
N GLN A 161 -28.20 -15.56 11.16
CA GLN A 161 -27.95 -14.13 11.39
C GLN A 161 -27.34 -13.83 12.76
N ASP A 162 -27.74 -14.57 13.79
CA ASP A 162 -27.19 -14.44 15.15
C ASP A 162 -25.69 -14.76 15.21
N LEU A 163 -25.26 -15.82 14.52
CA LEU A 163 -23.85 -16.20 14.41
C LEU A 163 -23.10 -15.23 13.50
N GLU A 164 -23.68 -14.85 12.37
CA GLU A 164 -23.09 -13.85 11.47
C GLU A 164 -22.83 -12.53 12.20
N ASP A 165 -23.79 -12.03 12.98
CA ASP A 165 -23.67 -10.81 13.76
C ASP A 165 -22.63 -10.92 14.87
N LYS A 166 -22.59 -12.05 15.58
CA LYS A 166 -21.56 -12.35 16.60
C LYS A 166 -20.17 -12.22 15.99
N TYR A 167 -19.93 -12.85 14.85
CA TYR A 167 -18.62 -12.86 14.21
C TYR A 167 -18.29 -11.57 13.46
N ARG A 168 -19.28 -10.87 12.90
CA ARG A 168 -19.11 -9.54 12.30
C ARG A 168 -18.64 -8.51 13.33
N LYS A 169 -19.20 -8.55 14.54
CA LYS A 169 -18.77 -7.71 15.67
C LYS A 169 -17.37 -8.08 16.17
N ARG A 170 -17.05 -9.38 16.23
CA ARG A 170 -15.76 -9.87 16.74
C ARG A 170 -14.58 -9.56 15.81
N TYR A 171 -14.75 -9.80 14.51
CA TYR A 171 -13.65 -9.69 13.54
C TYR A 171 -13.65 -8.38 12.74
N GLY A 172 -14.69 -7.55 12.89
CA GLY A 172 -14.76 -6.20 12.32
C GLY A 172 -15.20 -6.18 10.85
N GLY A 173 -16.43 -5.70 10.62
CA GLY A 173 -16.93 -5.07 9.39
C GLY A 173 -16.99 -5.88 8.08
N ASP A 174 -17.91 -5.46 7.19
CA ASP A 174 -18.22 -6.07 5.87
C ASP A 174 -17.03 -6.24 4.91
N GLN A 175 -15.86 -5.68 5.24
CA GLN A 175 -14.66 -5.73 4.40
C GLN A 175 -13.95 -7.09 4.40
N THR A 176 -14.30 -8.00 5.32
CA THR A 176 -13.66 -9.32 5.45
C THR A 176 -14.18 -10.36 4.46
N GLY A 177 -15.39 -10.18 3.92
CA GLY A 177 -16.05 -11.16 3.05
C GLY A 177 -15.75 -11.05 1.55
N SER A 178 -14.96 -10.04 1.12
CA SER A 178 -14.57 -9.91 -0.29
C SER A 178 -13.12 -10.38 -0.49
N GLU A 179 -12.89 -11.14 -1.55
CA GLU A 179 -11.55 -11.50 -2.00
C GLU A 179 -10.75 -10.28 -2.49
N PHE A 180 -11.45 -9.23 -2.93
CA PHE A 180 -10.85 -8.00 -3.44
C PHE A 180 -10.58 -6.99 -2.31
N TYR A 181 -9.69 -6.04 -2.59
CA TYR A 181 -9.51 -4.85 -1.76
C TYR A 181 -10.60 -3.83 -2.11
N VAL A 182 -11.76 -3.94 -1.48
CA VAL A 182 -12.96 -3.15 -1.82
C VAL A 182 -13.48 -2.34 -0.62
N SER A 183 -14.05 -1.17 -0.90
CA SER A 183 -14.78 -0.36 0.07
C SER A 183 -16.11 -1.01 0.48
N PRO A 184 -16.68 -0.67 1.66
CA PRO A 184 -17.96 -1.23 2.11
C PRO A 184 -19.13 -1.00 1.14
N ASN A 185 -19.10 0.11 0.38
CA ASN A 185 -20.13 0.44 -0.60
C ASN A 185 -19.92 -0.23 -1.97
N GLY A 186 -18.86 -1.05 -2.16
CA GLY A 186 -18.61 -1.76 -3.40
C GLY A 186 -18.21 -0.91 -4.60
N ARG A 187 -17.85 0.37 -4.38
CA ARG A 187 -17.57 1.33 -5.47
C ARG A 187 -16.09 1.62 -5.67
N ILE A 188 -15.26 1.32 -4.67
CA ILE A 188 -13.83 1.64 -4.69
C ILE A 188 -13.08 0.32 -4.57
N TYR A 189 -12.19 0.05 -5.51
CA TYR A 189 -11.32 -1.12 -5.49
C TYR A 189 -9.85 -0.70 -5.60
N ALA A 190 -8.96 -1.48 -4.97
CA ALA A 190 -7.53 -1.27 -5.06
C ALA A 190 -6.80 -2.48 -5.67
N ILE A 191 -5.75 -2.18 -6.43
CA ILE A 191 -4.70 -3.13 -6.83
C ILE A 191 -3.37 -2.68 -6.22
N TYR A 192 -2.69 -3.59 -5.53
CA TYR A 192 -1.39 -3.32 -4.92
C TYR A 192 -0.26 -3.87 -5.78
N VAL A 193 0.63 -3.01 -6.25
CA VAL A 193 1.76 -3.37 -7.11
C VAL A 193 3.02 -3.43 -6.27
N GLU A 194 3.59 -4.62 -6.13
CA GLU A 194 4.81 -4.87 -5.37
C GLU A 194 6.06 -4.73 -6.26
N SER A 195 7.08 -4.07 -5.76
CA SER A 195 8.39 -3.97 -6.41
C SER A 195 9.09 -5.33 -6.47
N LYS A 196 9.83 -5.59 -7.55
CA LYS A 196 10.66 -6.79 -7.69
C LYS A 196 11.84 -6.75 -6.71
N LYS A 197 12.49 -5.59 -6.63
CA LYS A 197 13.61 -5.33 -5.71
C LYS A 197 13.08 -4.87 -4.34
N PRO A 198 13.55 -5.46 -3.21
CA PRO A 198 13.26 -4.94 -1.88
C PRO A 198 14.08 -3.68 -1.58
N ASN A 199 13.63 -2.87 -0.63
CA ASN A 199 14.37 -1.69 -0.14
C ASN A 199 14.81 -0.71 -1.26
N LEU A 200 13.87 -0.31 -2.12
CA LEU A 200 14.11 0.76 -3.11
C LEU A 200 14.57 2.04 -2.39
N ASN A 201 15.59 2.72 -2.94
CA ASN A 201 15.93 4.09 -2.54
C ASN A 201 14.89 5.08 -3.12
N MET A 202 14.95 6.37 -2.78
CA MET A 202 13.93 7.33 -3.26
C MET A 202 13.88 7.51 -4.77
N ALA A 203 15.03 7.56 -5.43
CA ALA A 203 15.05 7.73 -6.87
C ALA A 203 14.42 6.51 -7.56
N GLU A 204 14.74 5.31 -7.06
CA GLU A 204 14.15 4.04 -7.50
C GLU A 204 12.64 3.97 -7.18
N GLU A 205 12.22 4.37 -5.97
CA GLU A 205 10.80 4.39 -5.56
C GLU A 205 10.00 5.38 -6.40
N ARG A 206 10.56 6.57 -6.69
CA ARG A 206 9.94 7.56 -7.56
C ARG A 206 9.80 7.04 -8.98
N ALA A 207 10.87 6.48 -9.55
CA ALA A 207 10.84 5.91 -10.90
C ALA A 207 9.80 4.78 -11.01
N PHE A 208 9.75 3.90 -10.00
CA PHE A 208 8.76 2.82 -9.90
C PHE A 208 7.32 3.36 -9.86
N GLN A 209 7.05 4.36 -9.02
CA GLN A 209 5.71 4.98 -8.95
C GLN A 209 5.33 5.71 -10.24
N ASP A 210 6.28 6.40 -10.88
CA ASP A 210 6.05 7.11 -12.14
C ASP A 210 5.75 6.13 -13.28
N GLU A 211 6.42 4.97 -13.32
CA GLU A 211 6.16 3.92 -14.30
C GLU A 211 4.78 3.29 -14.13
N ILE A 212 4.37 3.00 -12.89
CA ILE A 212 3.03 2.49 -12.58
C ILE A 212 1.97 3.52 -12.96
N ARG A 213 2.18 4.79 -12.58
CA ARG A 213 1.26 5.88 -12.90
C ARG A 213 1.09 6.03 -14.40
N LYS A 214 2.19 6.12 -15.15
CA LYS A 214 2.18 6.23 -16.61
C LYS A 214 1.45 5.06 -17.25
N THR A 215 1.65 3.85 -16.73
CA THR A 215 0.98 2.64 -17.23
C THR A 215 -0.53 2.68 -16.96
N ALA A 216 -0.95 3.13 -15.77
CA ALA A 216 -2.36 3.21 -15.40
C ALA A 216 -3.09 4.34 -16.15
N GLU A 217 -2.48 5.52 -16.27
CA GLU A 217 -3.02 6.68 -17.00
C GLU A 217 -3.06 6.43 -18.52
N GLY A 218 -2.20 5.55 -19.03
CA GLY A 218 -2.21 5.13 -20.44
C GLY A 218 -3.35 4.18 -20.83
N VAL A 219 -4.16 3.72 -19.86
CA VAL A 219 -5.36 2.90 -20.13
C VAL A 219 -6.57 3.80 -20.26
N ASP A 220 -7.36 3.60 -21.31
CA ASP A 220 -8.64 4.29 -21.46
C ASP A 220 -9.68 3.69 -20.48
N LEU A 221 -9.64 4.15 -19.23
CA LEU A 221 -10.54 3.69 -18.17
C LEU A 221 -12.02 4.02 -18.46
N LYS A 222 -12.29 5.04 -19.29
CA LYS A 222 -13.66 5.43 -19.67
C LYS A 222 -14.30 4.40 -20.61
N SER A 223 -13.49 3.60 -21.31
CA SER A 223 -13.98 2.47 -22.12
C SER A 223 -14.60 1.36 -21.27
N TYR A 224 -14.21 1.24 -19.99
CA TYR A 224 -14.78 0.26 -19.05
C TYR A 224 -16.06 0.77 -18.41
N ALA A 225 -16.02 1.99 -17.86
CA ALA A 225 -17.19 2.70 -17.35
C ALA A 225 -17.01 4.22 -17.49
N PRO A 226 -18.06 4.96 -17.86
CA PRO A 226 -17.97 6.41 -18.12
C PRO A 226 -17.63 7.23 -16.87
N ASP A 227 -17.97 6.73 -15.68
CA ASP A 227 -17.73 7.36 -14.38
C ASP A 227 -16.44 6.87 -13.69
N MET A 228 -15.63 6.06 -14.37
CA MET A 228 -14.41 5.47 -13.81
C MET A 228 -13.37 6.55 -13.46
N LYS A 229 -12.96 6.57 -12.19
CA LYS A 229 -11.91 7.46 -11.68
C LYS A 229 -10.69 6.68 -11.23
N LEU A 230 -9.52 7.27 -11.43
CA LEU A 230 -8.23 6.72 -11.07
C LEU A 230 -7.62 7.54 -9.94
N TYR A 231 -7.22 6.86 -8.87
CA TYR A 231 -6.45 7.42 -7.79
C TYR A 231 -5.21 6.56 -7.51
N PHE A 232 -4.28 7.15 -6.79
CA PHE A 232 -3.04 6.50 -6.41
C PHE A 232 -2.88 6.60 -4.89
N GLY A 233 -2.57 5.48 -4.26
CA GLY A 233 -2.26 5.37 -2.84
C GLY A 233 -0.87 4.77 -2.65
N GLY A 234 -0.10 5.26 -1.68
CA GLY A 234 1.26 4.76 -1.51
C GLY A 234 1.99 5.40 -0.35
N SER A 235 3.24 4.95 -0.17
CA SER A 235 4.19 5.47 0.81
C SER A 235 4.14 7.00 0.90
N THR A 236 3.89 7.51 2.12
CA THR A 236 3.76 8.94 2.43
C THR A 236 4.98 9.75 1.98
N ARG A 237 6.16 9.12 1.92
CA ARG A 237 7.44 9.78 1.62
C ARG A 237 7.50 10.47 0.25
N VAL A 238 6.97 9.84 -0.80
CA VAL A 238 6.96 10.43 -2.16
C VAL A 238 5.86 11.49 -2.29
N MET A 239 4.72 11.27 -1.62
CA MET A 239 3.61 12.22 -1.59
C MET A 239 3.98 13.50 -0.84
N GLU A 240 4.66 13.38 0.31
CA GLU A 240 5.18 14.49 1.11
C GLU A 240 6.23 15.29 0.34
N TYR A 241 7.20 14.62 -0.31
CA TYR A 241 8.19 15.31 -1.13
C TYR A 241 7.55 16.10 -2.28
N ARG A 242 6.53 15.53 -2.95
CA ARG A 242 5.81 16.25 -4.01
C ARG A 242 5.00 17.43 -3.48
N ALA A 243 4.36 17.29 -2.33
CA ALA A 243 3.65 18.40 -1.68
C ALA A 243 4.64 19.54 -1.34
N LEU A 244 5.79 19.21 -0.77
CA LEU A 244 6.84 20.18 -0.44
C LEU A 244 7.43 20.87 -1.69
N VAL A 245 7.63 20.15 -2.79
CA VAL A 245 8.14 20.74 -4.05
C VAL A 245 7.08 21.56 -4.78
N HIS A 246 5.79 21.23 -4.62
CA HIS A 246 4.70 21.99 -5.22
C HIS A 246 4.40 23.29 -4.45
N ASP A 247 4.64 23.31 -3.13
CA ASP A 247 4.46 24.49 -2.27
C ASP A 247 5.66 25.46 -2.28
N LEU A 248 6.81 25.06 -2.85
CA LEU A 248 7.99 25.90 -3.08
C LEU A 248 7.93 26.62 -4.44
#